data_AF-A0A2W4R2Y8-F1
#
_entry.id   AF-A0A2W4R2Y8-F1
#
_cell.length_a   1.000
_cell.length_b   1.000
_cell.length_c   1.000
_cell.angle_alpha   90.00
_cell.angle_beta   90.00
_cell.angle_gamma   90.00
#
_symmetry.space_group_name_H-M   'P 1'
#
loop_
_entity.id
_entity.type
_entity.pdbx_description
1 polymer ?
#
loop_
_entity_poly.entity_id
_entity_poly.type
_entity_poly.pdbx_seq_one_letter_code
_entity_poly.pdbx_strand_id
1 'polypeptide(L)'
;MAGRDRTVRDYIRPGTEELTRLREDFNFNDANRDGKITFGEFVRLMSALEAGLTAEECRIGFDEIDTDNDGAIDFEEFAAWWREA
;
A
#
# COMPACT_ATOMS: atom_id res chain seq x y z
N MET A 1 16.26 45.02 3.21
CA MET A 1 17.03 43.81 3.57
C MET A 1 16.03 42.71 3.86
N ALA A 2 16.03 41.67 3.03
CA ALA A 2 14.92 40.73 2.86
C ALA A 2 14.61 39.91 4.12
N GLY A 3 13.43 40.15 4.71
CA GLY A 3 12.79 39.16 5.57
C GLY A 3 12.41 37.99 4.68
N ARG A 4 13.14 36.88 4.79
CA ARG A 4 12.76 35.61 4.17
C ARG A 4 11.49 35.15 4.90
N ASP A 5 10.35 35.54 4.35
CA ASP A 5 9.05 35.01 4.69
C ASP A 5 9.10 33.50 4.45
N ARG A 6 9.33 32.75 5.52
CA ARG A 6 9.36 31.29 5.50
C ARG A 6 7.91 30.86 5.39
N THR A 7 7.41 30.81 4.16
CA THR A 7 6.06 30.35 3.89
C THR A 7 5.89 28.96 4.50
N VAL A 8 4.75 28.73 5.14
CA VAL A 8 4.25 27.41 5.63
C VAL A 8 4.36 26.25 4.62
N ARG A 9 4.69 26.57 3.36
CA ARG A 9 4.91 25.66 2.24
C ARG A 9 6.07 24.68 2.42
N ASP A 10 7.03 24.96 3.33
CA ASP A 10 8.14 24.06 3.63
C ASP A 10 7.81 22.97 4.69
N TYR A 11 6.62 23.01 5.31
CA TYR A 11 6.24 22.07 6.38
C TYR A 11 5.39 20.89 5.92
N ILE A 12 5.08 20.78 4.62
CA ILE A 12 4.51 19.56 4.07
C ILE A 12 5.66 18.58 3.93
N ARG A 13 5.88 17.81 4.99
CA ARG A 13 6.81 16.69 5.03
C ARG A 13 6.39 15.74 3.89
N PRO A 14 7.19 15.55 2.83
CA PRO A 14 6.76 14.75 1.67
C PRO A 14 6.36 13.32 2.04
N GLY A 15 6.85 12.79 3.17
CA GLY A 15 6.45 11.48 3.68
C GLY A 15 5.04 11.40 4.27
N THR A 16 4.37 12.50 4.66
CA THR A 16 3.01 12.40 5.21
C THR A 16 1.96 12.21 4.14
N GLU A 17 2.10 12.86 2.98
CA GLU A 17 1.14 12.72 1.88
C GLU A 17 1.25 11.34 1.22
N GLU A 18 2.47 10.84 1.03
CA GLU A 18 2.73 9.52 0.47
C GLU A 18 2.22 8.39 1.38
N LEU A 19 2.52 8.46 2.69
CA LEU A 19 1.98 7.50 3.66
C LEU A 19 0.46 7.58 3.78
N THR A 20 -0.12 8.78 3.61
CA THR A 20 -1.58 8.94 3.64
C THR A 20 -2.22 8.25 2.44
N ARG A 21 -1.70 8.48 1.23
CA ARG A 21 -2.20 7.80 0.01
C ARG A 21 -2.03 6.30 0.10
N LEU A 22 -0.86 5.85 0.54
CA LEU A 22 -0.57 4.43 0.75
C LEU A 22 -1.55 3.79 1.74
N ARG A 23 -1.90 4.50 2.81
CA ARG A 23 -2.91 4.05 3.78
C ARG A 23 -4.31 4.06 3.18
N GLU A 24 -4.66 5.04 2.35
CA GLU A 24 -5.94 5.08 1.64
C GLU A 24 -6.08 3.89 0.67
N ASP A 25 -5.03 3.60 -0.10
CA ASP A 25 -4.98 2.46 -1.01
C ASP A 25 -5.05 1.14 -0.23
N PHE A 26 -4.31 1.00 0.87
CA PHE A 26 -4.42 -0.17 1.75
C PHE A 26 -5.85 -0.35 2.27
N ASN A 27 -6.45 0.71 2.81
CA ASN A 27 -7.81 0.67 3.37
C ASN A 27 -8.89 0.42 2.31
N PHE A 28 -8.64 0.78 1.06
CA PHE A 28 -9.54 0.47 -0.05
C PHE A 28 -9.56 -1.05 -0.33
N ASN A 29 -8.43 -1.72 -0.11
CA ASN A 29 -8.22 -3.14 -0.39
C ASN A 29 -8.55 -4.04 0.80
N ASP A 30 -8.38 -3.55 2.02
CA ASP A 30 -8.83 -4.17 3.26
C ASP A 30 -10.37 -4.07 3.39
N ALA A 31 -11.05 -4.98 2.69
CA ALA A 31 -12.51 -4.97 2.55
C ALA A 31 -13.23 -5.23 3.88
N ASN A 32 -12.64 -6.05 4.76
CA ASN A 32 -13.21 -6.39 6.06
C ASN A 32 -12.77 -5.43 7.18
N ARG A 33 -11.77 -4.57 6.93
CA ARG A 33 -11.19 -3.58 7.85
C ARG A 33 -10.54 -4.20 9.08
N ASP A 34 -9.95 -5.38 8.94
CA ASP A 34 -9.23 -6.05 10.02
C ASP A 34 -7.75 -5.60 10.13
N GLY A 35 -7.32 -4.72 9.22
CA GLY A 35 -5.96 -4.19 9.16
C GLY A 35 -5.00 -5.08 8.38
N LYS A 36 -5.51 -6.09 7.66
CA LYS A 36 -4.74 -7.03 6.84
C LYS A 36 -5.43 -7.24 5.49
N ILE A 37 -4.65 -7.63 4.49
CA ILE A 37 -5.16 -8.02 3.17
C ILE A 37 -4.92 -9.52 3.03
N THR A 38 -5.98 -10.30 3.12
CA THR A 38 -5.89 -11.74 2.88
C THR A 38 -5.65 -12.04 1.40
N PHE A 39 -5.15 -13.23 1.07
CA PHE A 39 -5.00 -13.66 -0.32
C PHE A 39 -6.31 -13.52 -1.13
N GLY A 40 -7.46 -13.81 -0.51
CA GLY A 40 -8.77 -13.66 -1.15
C GLY A 40 -9.13 -12.20 -1.46
N GLU A 41 -8.73 -11.25 -0.61
CA GLU A 41 -8.92 -9.81 -0.85
C GLU A 41 -7.94 -9.30 -1.91
N PHE A 42 -6.69 -9.76 -1.88
CA PHE A 42 -5.68 -9.46 -2.90
C PHE A 42 -6.10 -9.90 -4.30
N VAL A 43 -6.65 -11.12 -4.46
CA VAL A 43 -7.14 -11.62 -5.75
C VAL A 43 -8.33 -10.78 -6.25
N ARG A 44 -9.22 -10.36 -5.36
CA ARG A 44 -10.34 -9.48 -5.71
C ARG A 44 -9.85 -8.11 -6.16
N LEU A 45 -8.86 -7.56 -5.49
CA LEU A 45 -8.19 -6.32 -5.90
C LEU A 45 -7.60 -6.45 -7.31
N MET A 46 -6.80 -7.47 -7.56
CA MET A 46 -6.17 -7.68 -8.87
C MET A 46 -7.19 -7.90 -10.00
N SER A 47 -8.32 -8.52 -9.67
CA SER A 47 -9.47 -8.64 -10.59
C SER A 47 -10.14 -7.28 -10.85
N ALA A 48 -10.30 -6.44 -9.83
CA ALA A 48 -10.92 -5.12 -9.94
C ALA A 48 -10.05 -4.11 -10.72
N LEU A 49 -8.73 -4.28 -10.70
CA LEU A 49 -7.79 -3.50 -11.51
C LEU A 49 -7.72 -3.97 -12.97
N GLU A 50 -8.52 -4.96 -13.36
CA GLU A 50 -8.49 -5.60 -14.69
C GLU A 50 -7.07 -6.03 -15.11
N ALA A 51 -6.21 -6.35 -14.14
CA ALA A 51 -4.79 -6.63 -14.36
C ALA A 51 -4.56 -7.93 -15.17
N GLY A 52 -5.60 -8.76 -15.33
CA GLY A 52 -5.55 -9.99 -16.12
C GLY A 52 -4.64 -11.08 -15.52
N LEU A 53 -4.27 -10.93 -14.24
CA LEU A 53 -3.39 -11.87 -13.56
C LEU A 53 -4.09 -13.21 -13.31
N THR A 54 -3.35 -14.29 -13.56
CA THR A 54 -3.76 -15.65 -13.20
C THR A 54 -3.68 -15.85 -11.69
N ALA A 55 -4.36 -16.90 -11.19
CA ALA A 55 -4.26 -17.25 -9.77
C ALA A 55 -2.82 -17.55 -9.34
N GLU A 56 -2.00 -18.11 -10.23
CA GLU A 56 -0.59 -18.39 -9.99
C GLU A 56 0.24 -17.10 -9.87
N GLU A 57 0.03 -16.13 -10.77
CA GLU A 57 0.71 -14.83 -10.70
C GLU A 57 0.29 -14.03 -9.48
N CYS A 58 -1.00 -14.05 -9.13
CA CYS A 58 -1.47 -13.47 -7.87
C CYS A 58 -0.81 -14.14 -6.67
N ARG A 59 -0.60 -15.46 -6.71
CA ARG A 59 0.04 -16.19 -5.62
C ARG A 59 1.52 -15.82 -5.49
N ILE A 60 2.23 -15.69 -6.60
CA ILE A 60 3.63 -15.25 -6.61
C ILE A 60 3.74 -13.84 -6.02
N GLY A 61 2.96 -12.89 -6.53
CA GLY A 61 2.99 -11.51 -6.04
C GLY A 61 2.58 -11.38 -4.58
N PHE A 62 1.63 -12.20 -4.12
CA PHE A 62 1.26 -12.25 -2.71
C PHE A 62 2.41 -12.76 -1.83
N ASP A 63 3.05 -13.87 -2.23
CA ASP A 63 4.15 -14.49 -1.48
C ASP A 63 5.42 -13.62 -1.48
N GLU A 64 5.57 -12.71 -2.45
CA GLU A 64 6.63 -11.70 -2.44
C GLU A 64 6.40 -10.58 -1.41
N ILE A 65 5.14 -10.30 -1.07
CA ILE A 65 4.76 -9.24 -0.13
C ILE A 65 4.61 -9.77 1.30
N ASP A 66 4.05 -10.98 1.45
CA ASP A 66 3.86 -11.70 2.73
C ASP A 66 5.22 -12.25 3.23
N THR A 67 6.01 -11.37 3.83
CA THR A 67 7.39 -11.67 4.28
C THR A 67 7.41 -12.52 5.54
N ASP A 68 6.42 -12.35 6.42
CA ASP A 68 6.31 -13.13 7.65
C ASP A 68 5.59 -14.48 7.46
N ASN A 69 4.98 -14.69 6.30
CA ASN A 69 4.26 -15.89 5.89
C ASN A 69 3.08 -16.22 6.82
N ASP A 70 2.41 -15.20 7.37
CA ASP A 70 1.22 -15.37 8.20
C ASP A 70 -0.06 -15.63 7.35
N GLY A 71 0.04 -15.49 6.03
CA GLY A 71 -1.04 -15.70 5.08
C GLY A 71 -1.90 -14.46 4.85
N ALA A 72 -1.46 -13.29 5.31
CA ALA A 72 -2.10 -12.00 5.11
C ALA A 72 -1.04 -10.88 5.01
N ILE A 73 -1.27 -9.91 4.14
CA ILE A 73 -0.37 -8.76 3.99
C ILE A 73 -0.79 -7.69 4.99
N ASP A 74 0.08 -7.35 5.93
CA ASP A 74 -0.16 -6.21 6.82
C ASP A 74 0.27 -4.87 6.18
N PHE A 75 -0.03 -3.76 6.87
CA PHE A 75 0.32 -2.44 6.33
C PHE A 75 1.83 -2.20 6.24
N GLU A 76 2.63 -2.79 7.14
CA GLU A 76 4.08 -2.63 7.13
C GLU A 76 4.69 -3.35 5.92
N GLU A 77 4.22 -4.55 5.64
CA GLU A 77 4.60 -5.34 4.46
C GLU A 77 4.16 -4.67 3.16
N PHE A 78 2.91 -4.23 3.07
CA PHE A 78 2.41 -3.47 1.92
C PHE A 78 3.23 -2.20 1.69
N ALA A 79 3.61 -1.50 2.76
CA ALA A 79 4.38 -0.27 2.65
C ALA A 79 5.86 -0.51 2.31
N ALA A 80 6.43 -1.63 2.78
CA ALA A 80 7.77 -2.04 2.39
C ALA A 80 7.81 -2.37 0.89
N TRP A 81 6.88 -3.19 0.41
CA TRP A 81 6.74 -3.52 -1.01
C TRP A 81 6.54 -2.28 -1.88
N TRP A 82 5.63 -1.37 -1.49
CA TRP A 82 5.36 -0.14 -2.26
C TRP A 82 6.59 0.78 -2.41
N ARG A 83 7.51 0.76 -1.45
CA ARG A 83 8.75 1.55 -1.53
C ARG A 83 9.80 0.92 -2.44
N GLU A 84 9.69 -0.37 -2.72
CA GLU A 84 10.61 -1.12 -3.59
C GLU A 84 10.04 -1.35 -5.00
N ALA A 85 8.75 -1.09 -5.23
CA ALA A 85 8.06 -1.15 -6.52
C ALA A 85 8.29 0.10 -7.39
#